data_AF-A0A510US09-F1
#
_entry.id   AF-A0A510US09-F1
#
_cell.length_a   1.000
_cell.length_b   1.000
_cell.length_c   1.000
_cell.angle_alpha   90.00
_cell.angle_beta   90.00
_cell.angle_gamma   90.00
#
_symmetry.space_group_name_H-M   'P 1'
#
loop_
_entity.id
_entity.type
_entity.pdbx_description
1 polymer ?
#
loop_
_entity_poly.entity_id
_entity_poly.type
_entity_poly.pdbx_seq_one_letter_code
_entity_poly.pdbx_strand_id
1 'polypeptide(L)' 'MRHAEQWGRDNGAAYLALASRRAGAFYTALGYEESATFFKKPLTDAP' A
#
# COMPACT_ATOMS: atom_id res chain seq x y z
N MET A 1 -9.87 5.81 3.61
CA MET A 1 -8.82 6.16 2.63
C MET A 1 -8.75 7.67 2.40
N ARG A 2 -9.88 8.35 2.14
CA ARG A 2 -9.98 9.83 1.94
C ARG A 2 -9.03 10.72 2.74
N HIS A 3 -8.89 10.54 4.05
CA HIS A 3 -7.99 11.37 4.87
C HIS A 3 -6.50 11.19 4.50
N ALA A 4 -6.06 9.95 4.32
CA ALA A 4 -4.68 9.66 3.93
C ALA A 4 -4.39 10.13 2.49
N GLU A 5 -5.37 9.99 1.58
CA GLU A 5 -5.25 10.51 0.22
C GLU A 5 -5.14 12.05 0.21
N GLN A 6 -5.95 12.74 1.02
CA GLN A 6 -5.89 14.20 1.14
C GLN A 6 -4.53 14.64 1.68
N TRP A 7 -4.08 14.01 2.77
CA TRP A 7 -2.76 14.30 3.33
C TRP A 7 -1.65 14.07 2.29
N GLY A 8 -1.71 12.99 1.52
CA GLY A 8 -0.75 12.75 0.44
C GLY A 8 -0.74 13.88 -0.60
N ARG A 9 -1.91 14.33 -1.06
CA ARG A 9 -2.04 15.46 -1.99
C ARG A 9 -1.47 16.76 -1.40
N ASP A 10 -1.81 17.06 -0.15
CA ASP A 10 -1.35 18.28 0.54
C ASP A 10 0.18 18.32 0.68
N ASN A 11 0.84 17.15 0.72
CA ASN A 11 2.28 17.02 0.83
C ASN A 11 2.97 16.79 -0.54
N GLY A 12 2.24 16.87 -1.65
CA GLY A 12 2.80 16.69 -2.99
C GLY A 12 3.25 15.25 -3.29
N ALA A 13 2.68 14.25 -2.62
CA ALA A 13 2.97 12.86 -2.90
C ALA A 13 2.43 12.46 -4.28
N ALA A 14 3.25 11.77 -5.07
CA ALA A 14 2.87 11.32 -6.42
C ALA A 14 1.84 10.17 -6.40
N TYR A 15 1.88 9.31 -5.37
CA TYR A 15 0.95 8.20 -5.20
C TYR A 15 0.92 7.70 -3.74
N LEU A 16 -0.07 6.87 -3.42
CA LEU A 16 -0.19 6.19 -2.13
C LEU A 16 -0.15 4.67 -2.33
N ALA A 17 0.83 4.00 -1.75
CA ALA A 17 1.01 2.56 -1.84
C ALA A 17 0.52 1.86 -0.57
N LEU A 18 -0.08 0.67 -0.73
CA LEU A 18 -0.66 -0.10 0.36
C LEU A 18 -0.01 -1.48 0.42
N ALA A 19 0.64 -1.79 1.54
CA ALA A 19 1.20 -3.11 1.82
C ALA A 19 0.09 -4.11 2.25
N SER A 20 -0.95 -4.26 1.43
CA SER A 20 -2.07 -5.15 1.68
C SER A 20 -1.90 -6.48 0.96
N ARG A 21 -2.06 -7.59 1.68
CA ARG A 21 -1.99 -8.96 1.11
C ARG A 21 -3.36 -9.61 0.88
N ARG A 22 -4.43 -9.08 1.46
CA ARG A 22 -5.75 -9.76 1.54
C ARG A 22 -6.96 -8.88 1.23
N ALA A 23 -6.75 -7.60 0.93
CA ALA A 23 -7.84 -6.66 0.67
C ALA A 23 -7.75 -6.05 -0.73
N GLY A 24 -7.23 -6.81 -1.71
CA GLY A 24 -7.08 -6.35 -3.10
C GLY A 24 -8.42 -5.84 -3.65
N ALA A 25 -9.46 -6.68 -3.60
CA ALA A 25 -10.81 -6.31 -4.06
C ALA A 25 -11.39 -5.07 -3.37
N PHE A 26 -11.06 -4.85 -2.09
CA PHE A 26 -11.50 -3.66 -1.38
C PHE A 26 -10.83 -2.40 -1.93
N TYR A 27 -9.51 -2.44 -2.16
CA TYR A 27 -8.77 -1.28 -2.65
C TYR A 27 -9.01 -1.01 -4.14
N THR A 28 -9.22 -2.04 -4.96
CA THR A 28 -9.62 -1.85 -6.35
C THR A 28 -11.01 -1.22 -6.46
N ALA A 29 -11.96 -1.59 -5.59
CA ALA A 29 -13.26 -0.92 -5.52
C ALA A 29 -13.17 0.56 -5.11
N LEU A 30 -12.07 0.97 -4.46
CA LEU A 30 -11.77 2.37 -4.12
C LEU A 30 -10.97 3.11 -5.20
N GLY A 31 -10.66 2.45 -6.33
CA GLY A 31 -9.91 3.04 -7.45
C GLY A 31 -8.39 2.95 -7.33
N TYR A 32 -7.87 2.14 -6.41
CA TYR A 32 -6.44 1.82 -6.39
C TYR A 32 -6.10 0.78 -7.44
N GLU A 33 -4.90 0.91 -8.01
CA GLU A 33 -4.35 -0.05 -8.96
C GLU A 33 -3.42 -1.05 -8.24
N GLU A 34 -3.32 -2.27 -8.79
CA GLU A 34 -2.35 -3.24 -8.30
C GLU A 34 -0.93 -2.77 -8.59
N SER A 35 -0.14 -2.57 -7.54
CA SER A 35 1.25 -2.10 -7.63
C SER A 35 2.19 -3.13 -7.02
N ALA A 36 2.89 -3.88 -7.89
CA ALA A 36 3.97 -4.82 -7.60
C ALA A 36 3.65 -6.05 -6.70
N THR A 37 4.33 -7.17 -6.96
CA THR A 37 4.29 -8.40 -6.13
C THR A 37 5.37 -8.33 -5.05
N PHE A 38 4.99 -8.35 -3.77
CA PHE A 38 5.96 -8.29 -2.67
C PHE A 38 6.47 -9.68 -2.28
N PHE A 39 7.80 -9.86 -2.26
CA PHE A 39 8.49 -11.00 -1.67
C PHE A 39 9.20 -10.55 -0.39
N LYS A 40 9.14 -11.35 0.67
CA LYS A 40 9.94 -11.11 1.88
C LYS A 40 10.64 -12.38 2.33
N LYS A 41 11.88 -12.23 2.78
CA LYS A 41 12.68 -13.28 3.44
C LYS A 41 13.17 -12.72 4.78
N PRO A 42 12.82 -13.32 5.94
CA PRO A 42 13.36 -12.91 7.23
C PRO A 42 14.85 -13.27 7.33
N LEU A 43 15.64 -12.44 8.01
CA LEU A 43 17.10 -12.57 8.16
C LEU A 43 17.57 -12.47 9.63
N THR A 44 16.68 -12.63 10.59
CA THR A 44 17.12 -12.81 11.97
C THR A 44 17.64 -14.24 12.10
N ASP A 45 18.94 -14.41 12.34
CA ASP A 45 19.46 -15.64 12.93
C ASP A 45 18.73 -15.84 14.26
N ALA A 46 18.07 -16.98 14.42
CA ALA A 46 17.37 -17.30 15.65
C ALA A 46 18.38 -17.35 16.81
N PRO A 47 18.19 -16.59 17.90
CA PRO A 47 18.83 -16.94 19.17
C PRO A 47 18.25 -18.25 19.73
#